data_AF-A0A7W9ZSI0-F1
#
_entry.id   AF-A0A7W9ZSI0-F1
#
_cell.length_a   1.000
_cell.length_b   1.000
_cell.length_c   1.000
_cell.angle_alpha   90.00
_cell.angle_beta   90.00
_cell.angle_gamma   90.00
#
_symmetry.space_group_name_H-M   'P 1'
#
loop_
_entity.id
_entity.type
_entity.pdbx_description
1 polymer ?
#
loop_
_entity_poly.entity_id
_entity_poly.type
_entity_poly.pdbx_seq_one_letter_code
_entity_poly.pdbx_strand_id
1 'polypeptide(L)'
;MGEEVSDRVIEHRWRNRIIEAVEVLARGDQGLIEVNYNEFFEGFYDCWHDGHLAVKPNSAITEEEERTIDALGRMLEGITNETRHFRSEAEYIQSGCAERIKPVAQNALKLFLSRGRFHEDCEELSPTIGKFKS
;
A
#
# COMPACT_ATOMS: atom_id res chain seq x y z
N MET A 1 -14.28 -0.44 28.88
CA MET A 1 -13.15 -1.38 28.84
C MET A 1 -12.62 -1.30 27.43
N GLY A 2 -11.45 -0.69 27.22
CA GLY A 2 -10.85 -0.67 25.89
C GLY A 2 -10.38 -2.08 25.59
N GLU A 3 -11.02 -2.75 24.63
CA GLU A 3 -10.50 -4.00 24.10
C GLU A 3 -9.11 -3.71 23.55
N GLU A 4 -8.09 -4.37 24.11
CA GLU A 4 -6.75 -4.36 23.54
C GLU A 4 -6.86 -5.00 22.15
N VAL A 5 -6.75 -4.16 21.12
CA VAL A 5 -6.73 -4.59 19.73
C VAL A 5 -5.54 -5.52 19.57
N SER A 6 -5.78 -6.77 19.14
CA SER A 6 -4.72 -7.74 18.93
C SER A 6 -3.71 -7.23 17.91
N ASP A 7 -2.41 -7.52 18.13
CA ASP A 7 -1.34 -7.22 17.19
C ASP A 7 -1.67 -7.70 15.76
N ARG A 8 -2.33 -8.85 15.64
CA ARG A 8 -2.81 -9.38 14.36
C ARG A 8 -3.77 -8.42 13.64
N VAL A 9 -4.69 -7.78 14.36
CA VAL A 9 -5.63 -6.80 13.78
C VAL A 9 -4.87 -5.55 13.34
N ILE A 10 -3.89 -5.10 14.12
CA ILE A 10 -3.03 -3.96 13.74
C ILE A 10 -2.25 -4.28 12.46
N GLU A 11 -1.66 -5.47 12.36
CA GLU A 11 -0.93 -5.95 11.19
C GLU A 11 -1.82 -5.98 9.92
N HIS A 12 -3.05 -6.47 10.06
CA HIS A 12 -4.01 -6.49 8.95
C HIS A 12 -4.53 -5.10 8.56
N ARG A 13 -4.70 -4.17 9.52
CA ARG A 13 -5.02 -2.76 9.24
C ARG A 13 -3.93 -2.10 8.39
N TRP A 14 -2.68 -2.34 8.74
CA TRP A 14 -1.56 -1.87 7.92
C TRP A 14 -1.58 -2.45 6.50
N ARG A 15 -1.85 -3.75 6.36
CA ARG A 15 -1.99 -4.37 5.04
C ARG A 15 -3.12 -3.73 4.23
N ASN A 16 -4.26 -3.44 4.85
CA ASN A 16 -5.36 -2.74 4.20
C ASN A 16 -4.98 -1.29 3.80
N ARG A 17 -4.26 -0.57 4.66
CA ARG A 17 -3.76 0.78 4.35
C ARG A 17 -2.81 0.79 3.15
N ILE A 18 -1.93 -0.22 3.05
CA ILE A 18 -1.08 -0.40 1.87
C ILE A 18 -1.92 -0.64 0.61
N ILE A 19 -2.96 -1.48 0.70
CA ILE A 19 -3.89 -1.71 -0.43
C ILE A 19 -4.53 -0.40 -0.88
N GLU A 20 -5.03 0.41 0.05
CA GLU A 20 -5.66 1.71 -0.24
C GLU A 20 -4.71 2.67 -0.95
N ALA A 21 -3.47 2.78 -0.47
CA ALA A 21 -2.44 3.61 -1.10
C ALA A 21 -2.12 3.12 -2.53
N VAL A 22 -1.96 1.81 -2.71
CA VAL A 22 -1.66 1.21 -4.02
C VAL A 22 -2.84 1.35 -4.98
N GLU A 23 -4.09 1.35 -4.50
CA GLU A 23 -5.27 1.58 -5.34
C GLU A 23 -5.29 2.96 -5.98
N VAL A 24 -4.90 3.99 -5.25
CA VAL A 24 -4.77 5.35 -5.78
C VAL A 24 -3.74 5.35 -6.91
N LEU A 25 -2.56 4.78 -6.68
CA LEU A 25 -1.50 4.67 -7.68
C LEU A 25 -1.94 3.86 -8.92
N ALA A 26 -2.72 2.79 -8.71
CA ALA A 26 -3.23 1.91 -9.76
C ALA A 26 -4.28 2.58 -10.67
N ARG A 27 -4.80 3.75 -10.30
CA ARG A 27 -5.68 4.57 -11.15
C ARG A 27 -4.92 5.49 -12.10
N GLY A 28 -3.61 5.69 -11.90
CA GLY A 28 -2.79 6.57 -12.73
C GLY A 28 -3.22 8.03 -12.63
N ASP A 29 -3.38 8.71 -13.77
CA ASP A 29 -3.75 10.15 -13.79
C ASP A 29 -5.07 10.41 -13.06
N GLN A 30 -6.02 9.47 -13.15
CA GLN A 30 -7.29 9.58 -12.43
C GLN A 30 -7.08 9.59 -10.91
N GLY A 31 -6.17 8.76 -10.40
CA GLY A 31 -5.82 8.75 -8.97
C GLY A 31 -5.13 10.04 -8.55
N LEU A 32 -4.22 10.54 -9.39
CA LEU A 32 -3.53 11.82 -9.16
C LEU A 32 -4.51 12.99 -9.05
N ILE A 33 -5.51 13.06 -9.94
CA ILE A 33 -6.56 14.10 -9.92
C ILE A 33 -7.47 13.94 -8.69
N GLU A 34 -7.78 12.70 -8.28
CA GLU A 34 -8.67 12.42 -7.15
C GLU A 34 -8.09 12.90 -5.81
N VAL A 35 -6.79 12.67 -5.57
CA VAL A 35 -6.17 12.97 -4.28
C VAL A 35 -5.25 14.18 -4.28
N ASN A 36 -4.86 14.71 -5.45
CA ASN A 36 -3.79 15.70 -5.67
C ASN A 36 -2.35 15.12 -5.61
N TYR A 37 -1.38 15.88 -6.13
CA TYR A 37 -0.01 15.40 -6.28
C TYR A 37 0.74 15.12 -4.96
N ASN A 38 0.43 15.82 -3.87
CA ASN A 38 1.06 15.54 -2.57
C ASN A 38 0.57 14.18 -2.07
N GLU A 39 -0.75 14.03 -1.94
CA GLU A 39 -1.38 12.81 -1.42
C GLU A 39 -1.13 11.58 -2.30
N PHE A 40 -0.97 11.78 -3.61
CA PHE A 40 -0.70 10.68 -4.55
C PHE A 40 0.57 9.90 -4.20
N PHE A 41 1.62 10.59 -3.74
CA PHE A 41 2.85 9.95 -3.30
C PHE A 41 2.87 9.75 -1.77
N GLU A 42 2.43 10.74 -1.00
CA GLU A 42 2.49 10.71 0.47
C GLU A 42 1.68 9.55 1.05
N GLY A 43 0.52 9.22 0.51
CA GLY A 43 -0.28 8.08 0.99
C GLY A 43 0.46 6.75 0.90
N PHE A 44 1.35 6.58 -0.08
CA PHE A 44 2.23 5.41 -0.15
C PHE A 44 3.43 5.52 0.79
N TYR A 45 4.06 6.70 0.87
CA TYR A 45 5.22 6.93 1.74
C TYR A 45 4.89 6.86 3.24
N ASP A 46 3.64 7.04 3.62
CA ASP A 46 3.13 6.71 4.96
C ASP A 46 3.35 5.25 5.35
N CYS A 47 3.37 4.35 4.36
CA CYS A 47 3.51 2.91 4.58
C CYS A 47 4.91 2.40 4.22
N TRP A 48 5.76 3.22 3.61
CA TRP A 48 7.03 2.81 3.04
C TRP A 48 8.08 3.93 3.13
N HIS A 49 9.23 3.63 3.73
CA HIS A 49 10.33 4.57 3.88
C HIS A 49 11.70 3.86 3.78
N ASP A 50 12.72 4.56 3.27
CA ASP A 50 14.11 4.07 3.23
C ASP A 50 14.26 2.66 2.63
N GLY A 51 13.55 2.37 1.54
CA GLY A 51 13.68 1.10 0.83
C GLY A 51 12.86 -0.06 1.40
N HIS A 52 12.03 0.16 2.42
CA HIS A 52 11.26 -0.89 3.10
C HIS A 52 9.90 -0.42 3.64
N LEU A 53 8.99 -1.37 3.87
CA LEU A 53 7.74 -1.13 4.60
C LEU A 53 7.98 -0.58 6.01
N ALA A 54 7.18 0.41 6.41
CA ALA A 54 7.25 1.04 7.73
C ALA A 54 6.90 0.09 8.88
N VAL A 55 6.11 -0.95 8.60
CA VAL A 55 5.69 -1.96 9.57
C VAL A 55 6.41 -3.28 9.30
N LYS A 56 7.50 -3.53 10.04
CA LYS A 56 8.21 -4.81 10.05
C LYS A 56 8.57 -5.24 11.47
N PRO A 57 8.42 -6.54 11.83
CA PRO A 57 7.77 -7.60 11.04
C PRO A 57 6.25 -7.41 10.98
N ASN A 58 5.60 -7.82 9.88
CA ASN A 58 4.14 -7.84 9.75
C ASN A 58 3.71 -9.21 9.19
N SER A 59 3.09 -10.05 10.02
CA SER A 59 2.70 -11.41 9.65
C SER A 59 1.58 -11.49 8.60
N ALA A 60 0.82 -10.41 8.42
CA ALA A 60 -0.24 -10.35 7.41
C ALA A 60 0.31 -10.20 5.98
N ILE A 61 1.54 -9.68 5.83
CA ILE A 61 2.19 -9.41 4.55
C ILE A 61 3.11 -10.57 4.19
N THR A 62 2.96 -11.11 2.98
CA THR A 62 3.87 -12.17 2.51
C THR A 62 5.18 -11.58 1.99
N GLU A 63 6.24 -12.38 1.95
CA GLU A 63 7.51 -11.95 1.33
C GLU A 63 7.35 -11.53 -0.14
N GLU A 64 6.40 -12.13 -0.87
CA GLU A 64 6.11 -11.76 -2.26
C GLU A 64 5.43 -10.39 -2.35
N GLU A 65 4.46 -10.12 -1.47
CA GLU A 65 3.83 -8.80 -1.34
C GLU A 65 4.85 -7.74 -0.96
N GLU A 66 5.71 -8.03 0.01
CA GLU A 66 6.79 -7.16 0.45
C GLU A 66 7.74 -6.81 -0.69
N ARG A 67 8.28 -7.81 -1.40
CA ARG A 67 9.18 -7.57 -2.55
C ARG A 67 8.52 -6.72 -3.63
N THR A 68 7.21 -6.92 -3.84
CA THR A 68 6.44 -6.18 -4.85
C THR A 68 6.26 -4.72 -4.44
N ILE A 69 5.95 -4.46 -3.16
CA ILE A 69 5.85 -3.09 -2.64
C ILE A 69 7.22 -2.40 -2.63
N ASP A 70 8.28 -3.09 -2.24
CA ASP A 70 9.63 -2.51 -2.26
C ASP A 70 10.07 -2.14 -3.68
N ALA A 71 9.70 -2.94 -4.68
CA ALA A 71 9.93 -2.61 -6.09
C ALA A 71 9.12 -1.37 -6.53
N LEU A 72 7.85 -1.27 -6.12
CA LEU A 72 7.01 -0.10 -6.37
C LEU A 72 7.57 1.15 -5.70
N GLY A 73 7.99 1.07 -4.43
CA GLY A 73 8.57 2.17 -3.68
C GLY A 73 9.85 2.72 -4.33
N ARG A 74 10.75 1.83 -4.77
CA ARG A 74 11.96 2.23 -5.52
C ARG A 74 11.64 2.92 -6.85
N MET A 75 10.59 2.47 -7.54
CA MET A 75 10.11 3.13 -8.76
C MET A 75 9.57 4.53 -8.44
N LEU A 76 8.80 4.68 -7.37
CA LEU A 76 8.29 5.97 -6.92
C LEU A 76 9.42 6.91 -6.52
N GLU A 77 10.44 6.46 -5.79
CA GLU A 77 11.63 7.28 -5.49
C GLU A 77 12.31 7.78 -6.77
N GLY A 78 12.47 6.91 -7.77
CA GLY A 78 13.02 7.27 -9.07
C GLY A 78 12.20 8.38 -9.74
N ILE A 79 10.87 8.24 -9.74
CA ILE A 79 9.96 9.23 -10.31
C ILE A 79 9.98 10.53 -9.51
N THR A 80 9.88 10.48 -8.19
CA THR A 80 9.96 11.66 -7.32
C THR A 80 11.28 12.40 -7.54
N ASN A 81 12.38 11.69 -7.78
CA ASN A 81 13.67 12.28 -8.14
C ASN A 81 13.67 12.95 -9.53
N GLU A 82 13.06 12.32 -10.53
CA GLU A 82 12.85 12.90 -11.87
C GLU A 82 11.98 14.17 -11.81
N THR A 83 10.92 14.16 -11.00
CA THR A 83 9.90 15.22 -10.94
C THR A 83 10.18 16.32 -9.90
N ARG A 84 11.34 16.30 -9.21
CA ARG A 84 11.67 17.31 -8.16
C ARG A 84 11.58 18.76 -8.61
N HIS A 85 11.69 19.01 -9.91
CA HIS A 85 11.68 20.34 -10.49
C HIS A 85 10.26 20.83 -10.82
N PHE A 86 9.25 19.96 -10.77
CA PHE A 86 7.86 20.33 -11.00
C PHE A 86 7.34 21.21 -9.87
N ARG A 87 6.51 22.18 -10.24
CA ARG A 87 5.93 23.20 -9.36
C ARG A 87 4.40 23.19 -9.37
N SER A 88 3.77 22.35 -10.20
CA SER A 88 2.32 22.29 -10.37
C SER A 88 1.83 20.88 -10.70
N GLU A 89 0.59 20.58 -10.33
CA GLU A 89 -0.09 19.32 -10.68
C GLU A 89 -0.18 19.10 -12.20
N ALA A 90 -0.35 20.18 -12.97
CA ALA A 90 -0.38 20.13 -14.42
C ALA A 90 0.91 19.55 -15.02
N GLU A 91 2.08 19.85 -14.44
CA GLU A 91 3.35 19.28 -14.88
C GLU A 91 3.43 17.78 -14.59
N TYR A 92 2.90 17.31 -13.46
CA TYR A 92 2.80 15.89 -13.14
C TYR A 92 1.92 15.15 -14.15
N ILE A 93 0.73 15.67 -14.44
CA ILE A 93 -0.18 15.08 -15.44
C ILE A 93 0.48 15.07 -16.82
N GLN A 94 1.07 16.18 -17.25
CA GLN A 94 1.71 16.28 -18.57
C GLN A 94 2.95 15.39 -18.71
N SER A 95 3.64 15.08 -17.61
CA SER A 95 4.80 14.20 -17.62
C SER A 95 4.46 12.73 -17.89
N GLY A 96 3.20 12.33 -17.67
CA GLY A 96 2.76 10.94 -17.75
C GLY A 96 3.36 10.03 -16.67
N CYS A 97 3.87 10.60 -15.57
CA CYS A 97 4.48 9.80 -14.50
C CYS A 97 3.48 8.88 -13.81
N ALA A 98 2.25 9.32 -13.59
CA ALA A 98 1.22 8.50 -12.96
C ALA A 98 0.79 7.32 -13.86
N GLU A 99 0.68 7.53 -15.17
CA GLU A 99 0.45 6.43 -16.12
C GLU A 99 1.65 5.47 -16.24
N ARG A 100 2.89 5.93 -16.00
CA ARG A 100 4.05 5.02 -15.88
C ARG A 100 3.95 4.13 -14.63
N ILE A 101 3.48 4.67 -13.50
CA ILE A 101 3.34 3.96 -12.21
C ILE A 101 2.23 2.90 -12.28
N LYS A 102 1.11 3.29 -12.89
CA LYS A 102 -0.13 2.53 -12.98
C LYS A 102 0.03 1.02 -13.24
N PRO A 103 0.74 0.53 -14.29
CA PRO A 103 0.84 -0.90 -14.54
C PRO A 103 1.58 -1.66 -13.41
N VAL A 104 2.56 -1.03 -12.77
CA VAL A 104 3.28 -1.63 -11.64
C VAL A 104 2.40 -1.69 -10.40
N ALA A 105 1.69 -0.58 -10.11
CA ALA A 105 0.72 -0.52 -9.01
C ALA A 105 -0.46 -1.49 -9.22
N GLN A 106 -0.95 -1.68 -10.45
CA GLN A 106 -2.00 -2.66 -10.76
C GLN A 106 -1.56 -4.10 -10.51
N ASN A 107 -0.31 -4.44 -10.86
CA ASN A 107 0.23 -5.76 -10.57
C ASN A 107 0.36 -5.98 -9.06
N ALA A 108 0.85 -4.98 -8.32
CA ALA A 108 0.90 -5.03 -6.86
C ALA A 108 -0.50 -5.20 -6.26
N LEU A 109 -1.46 -4.37 -6.68
CA LEU A 109 -2.83 -4.43 -6.21
C LEU A 109 -3.45 -5.80 -6.45
N LYS A 110 -3.26 -6.38 -7.64
CA LYS A 110 -3.75 -7.72 -7.97
C LYS A 110 -3.17 -8.78 -7.04
N LEU A 111 -1.89 -8.69 -6.70
CA LEU A 111 -1.24 -9.60 -5.76
C LEU A 111 -1.89 -9.51 -4.37
N PHE A 112 -2.06 -8.30 -3.82
CA PHE A 112 -2.70 -8.13 -2.51
C PHE A 112 -4.16 -8.59 -2.52
N LEU A 113 -4.93 -8.22 -3.54
CA LEU A 113 -6.36 -8.58 -3.63
C LEU A 113 -6.58 -10.08 -3.89
N SER A 114 -5.57 -10.82 -4.37
CA SER A 114 -5.67 -12.27 -4.54
C SER A 114 -5.93 -13.03 -3.23
N ARG A 115 -5.53 -12.44 -2.09
CA ARG A 115 -5.77 -12.95 -0.73
C ARG A 115 -6.95 -12.25 -0.03
N GLY A 116 -7.63 -11.33 -0.71
CA GLY A 116 -8.72 -10.52 -0.16
C GLY A 116 -8.27 -9.38 0.76
N ARG A 117 -9.24 -8.54 1.14
CA ARG A 117 -9.09 -7.54 2.21
C ARG A 117 -9.48 -8.14 3.55
N PHE A 118 -8.81 -7.70 4.62
CA PHE A 118 -9.21 -8.08 5.96
C PHE A 118 -10.47 -7.31 6.37
N HIS A 119 -11.44 -7.99 6.99
CA HIS A 119 -12.68 -7.41 7.48
C HIS A 119 -12.81 -7.69 8.98
N GLU A 120 -12.64 -6.64 9.80
CA GLU A 120 -12.59 -6.74 11.28
C GLU A 120 -13.82 -7.46 11.86
N ASP A 121 -15.02 -7.09 11.39
CA ASP A 121 -16.29 -7.65 11.88
C ASP A 121 -16.46 -9.16 11.61
N CYS A 122 -15.74 -9.74 10.66
CA CYS A 122 -15.88 -11.15 10.28
C CYS A 122 -14.84 -12.07 10.94
N GLU A 123 -13.65 -11.57 11.27
CA GLU A 123 -12.54 -12.40 11.76
C GLU A 123 -12.42 -12.49 13.29
N GLU A 124 -13.03 -11.58 14.05
CA GLU A 124 -13.13 -11.75 15.52
C GLU A 124 -14.05 -12.91 15.93
N LEU A 125 -14.92 -13.39 15.02
CA LEU A 125 -15.82 -14.52 15.25
C LEU A 125 -15.15 -15.90 15.10
N SER A 126 -13.90 -15.95 14.64
CA SER A 126 -13.14 -17.20 14.52
C SER A 126 -11.70 -16.96 14.95
N PRO A 127 -11.44 -16.83 16.27
CA PRO A 127 -10.09 -17.04 16.74
C PRO A 127 -9.71 -18.45 16.30
N THR A 128 -8.61 -18.57 15.58
CA THR A 128 -8.10 -19.86 15.10
C THR A 128 -7.98 -20.74 16.34
N ILE A 129 -8.92 -21.68 16.51
CA ILE A 129 -8.86 -22.67 17.58
C ILE A 129 -7.60 -23.48 17.28
N GLY A 130 -6.52 -23.08 17.95
CA GLY A 130 -5.28 -23.80 17.97
C GLY A 130 -5.61 -25.25 18.31
N LYS A 131 -5.20 -26.15 17.43
CA LYS A 131 -5.24 -27.59 17.68
C LYS A 131 -4.41 -27.89 18.93
N PHE A 132 -5.05 -27.87 20.10
CA PHE A 132 -4.53 -28.57 21.27
C PHE A 132 -4.82 -30.05 21.06
N LYS A 133 -3.82 -30.75 20.52
CA LYS A 133 -3.62 -32.17 20.84
C LYS A 133 -2.82 -32.23 22.13
N SER A 134 -3.43 -32.71 23.20
CA SER A 134 -2.83 -33.72 24.07
C SER A 134 -3.90 -34.46 24.85
#